data_AF-A0A7C1NA16-F1
#
_entry.id   AF-A0A7C1NA16-F1
#
_cell.length_a   1.000
_cell.length_b   1.000
_cell.length_c   1.000
_cell.angle_alpha   90.00
_cell.angle_beta   90.00
_cell.angle_gamma   90.00
#
_symmetry.space_group_name_H-M   'P 1'
#
loop_
_entity.id
_entity.type
_entity.pdbx_description
1 polymer ?
#
loop_
_entity_poly.entity_id
_entity_poly.type
_entity_poly.pdbx_seq_one_letter_code
_entity_poly.pdbx_strand_id
1 'polypeptide(L)' 'MTKADIVGKISEKLGIEKNDVQATIETFMSEVKNSLEGGDNVYLRGFGIILLF' A
#
# COMPACT_ATOMS: atom_id res chain seq x y z
N MET A 1 6.55 5.96 10.50
CA MET A 1 5.13 6.03 10.09
C MET A 1 4.65 4.60 9.96
N THR A 2 3.63 4.22 10.72
CA THR A 2 3.04 2.88 10.74
C THR A 2 1.94 2.75 9.68
N LYS A 3 1.47 1.52 9.42
CA LYS A 3 0.28 1.28 8.57
C LYS A 3 -0.92 2.09 9.05
N ALA A 4 -1.16 2.10 10.37
CA ALA A 4 -2.26 2.85 10.97
C ALA A 4 -2.11 4.36 10.73
N ASP A 5 -0.90 4.91 10.81
CA ASP A 5 -0.64 6.32 10.51
C ASP A 5 -0.96 6.65 9.04
N ILE A 6 -0.63 5.76 8.10
CA ILE A 6 -0.92 5.93 6.67
C ILE A 6 -2.43 5.93 6.43
N VAL A 7 -3.14 4.94 6.98
CA VAL A 7 -4.61 4.84 6.88
C VAL A 7 -5.29 6.10 7.41
N GLY A 8 -4.86 6.57 8.60
CA GLY A 8 -5.38 7.80 9.19
C GLY A 8 -5.16 9.01 8.29
N LYS A 9 -3.94 9.21 7.79
CA LYS A 9 -3.61 10.36 6.93
C LYS A 9 -4.33 10.36 5.58
N ILE A 10 -4.54 9.19 4.97
CA ILE A 10 -5.26 9.09 3.69
C ILE A 10 -6.75 9.35 3.90
N SER A 11 -7.34 8.74 4.94
CA SER A 11 -8.74 8.97 5.30
C SER A 11 -9.02 10.46 5.56
N GLU A 12 -8.17 11.13 6.33
CA GLU A 12 -8.30 12.56 6.62
C GLU A 12 -8.19 13.44 5.36
N LYS A 13 -7.22 13.14 4.48
CA LYS A 13 -6.99 13.95 3.27
C LYS A 13 -8.06 13.78 2.19
N LEU A 14 -8.62 12.58 2.06
CA LEU A 14 -9.53 12.23 0.96
C LEU A 14 -10.99 12.15 1.41
N GLY A 15 -11.26 12.20 2.71
CA GLY A 15 -12.62 12.04 3.27
C GLY A 15 -13.18 10.63 3.08
N ILE A 16 -12.32 9.63 2.92
CA ILE A 16 -12.71 8.23 2.74
C ILE A 16 -12.78 7.57 4.12
N GLU A 17 -13.75 6.69 4.32
CA GLU A 17 -13.89 5.89 5.54
C GLU A 17 -12.61 5.10 5.84
N LYS A 18 -12.20 5.08 7.11
CA LYS A 18 -10.94 4.44 7.53
C LYS A 18 -10.90 2.95 7.18
N ASN A 19 -12.04 2.28 7.27
CA ASN A 19 -12.15 0.85 6.95
C ASN A 19 -11.88 0.59 5.47
N ASP A 20 -12.40 1.44 4.57
CA ASP A 20 -12.20 1.32 3.13
C ASP A 20 -10.75 1.60 2.74
N VAL A 21 -10.14 2.63 3.37
CA VAL A 21 -8.71 2.92 3.21
C VAL A 21 -7.87 1.75 3.72
N GLN A 22 -8.20 1.18 4.87
CA GLN A 22 -7.48 0.03 5.43
C GLN A 22 -7.54 -1.17 4.50
N ALA A 23 -8.74 -1.53 4.01
CA ALA A 23 -8.91 -2.63 3.07
C ALA A 23 -8.09 -2.39 1.79
N THR A 24 -8.12 -1.17 1.26
CA THR A 24 -7.34 -0.79 0.06
C THR A 24 -5.84 -0.97 0.28
N ILE A 25 -5.30 -0.51 1.41
CA ILE A 25 -3.87 -0.63 1.73
C ILE A 25 -3.47 -2.10 1.94
N GLU A 26 -4.30 -2.89 2.60
CA GLU A 26 -4.03 -4.32 2.82
C GLU A 26 -4.04 -5.11 1.51
N THR A 27 -5.03 -4.89 0.65
CA THR A 27 -5.07 -5.50 -0.68
C THR A 27 -3.87 -5.06 -1.51
N PHE A 28 -3.53 -3.77 -1.53
CA PHE A 28 -2.36 -3.27 -2.24
C PHE A 28 -1.07 -3.94 -1.77
N MET A 29 -0.84 -4.05 -0.45
CA MET A 29 0.33 -4.72 0.09
C MET A 29 0.37 -6.20 -0.28
N SER A 30 -0.78 -6.88 -0.29
CA SER A 30 -0.89 -8.28 -0.71
C SER A 30 -0.53 -8.46 -2.18
N GLU A 31 -1.07 -7.64 -3.08
CA GLU A 31 -0.77 -7.71 -4.51
C GLU A 31 0.71 -7.44 -4.80
N VAL A 32 1.29 -6.43 -4.16
CA VAL A 32 2.74 -6.14 -4.29
C VAL A 32 3.58 -7.31 -3.81
N LYS A 33 3.23 -7.89 -2.66
CA LYS A 33 3.95 -9.04 -2.12
C LYS A 33 3.87 -10.24 -3.07
N ASN A 34 2.67 -10.57 -3.55
CA ASN A 34 2.45 -11.69 -4.47
C ASN A 34 3.26 -11.53 -5.77
N SER A 35 3.30 -10.31 -6.33
CA SER A 35 4.11 -10.00 -7.51
C SER A 35 5.60 -10.26 -7.26
N LEU A 36 6.13 -9.77 -6.14
CA LEU A 36 7.54 -9.92 -5.80
C LEU A 36 7.92 -11.38 -5.51
N GLU A 37 7.05 -12.14 -4.83
CA GLU A 37 7.23 -13.58 -4.62
C GLU A 37 7.18 -14.36 -5.94
N GLY A 38 6.42 -13.89 -6.92
CA GLY A 38 6.38 -14.41 -8.29
C GLY A 38 7.60 -14.06 -9.15
N GLY A 39 8.53 -13.22 -8.66
CA GLY A 39 9.70 -12.76 -9.39
C GLY A 39 9.46 -11.52 -10.25
N ASP A 40 8.25 -10.95 -10.21
CA ASP A 40 7.88 -9.76 -10.96
C ASP A 40 8.15 -8.49 -10.12
N ASN A 41 9.11 -7.70 -10.56
CA ASN A 41 9.46 -6.43 -9.92
C ASN A 41 8.31 -5.40 -10.05
N VAL A 42 7.97 -4.76 -8.94
CA VAL A 42 6.96 -3.70 -8.91
C VAL A 42 7.61 -2.32 -8.99
N TYR A 43 7.27 -1.57 -10.04
CA TYR A 43 7.73 -0.20 -10.26
C TYR A 43 6.61 0.80 -9.97
N LEU A 44 6.79 1.64 -8.94
CA LEU A 44 5.82 2.67 -8.58
C LEU A 44 6.35 4.05 -8.94
N ARG A 45 5.77 4.65 -9.99
CA ARG A 45 6.16 5.97 -10.47
C ARG A 45 5.98 7.02 -9.37
N GLY A 46 7.01 7.82 -9.12
CA GLY A 46 7.00 8.84 -8.06
C GLY A 46 7.26 8.31 -6.65
N PHE A 47 7.46 7.00 -6.48
CA PHE A 47 7.82 6.37 -5.21
C PHE A 47 9.17 5.65 -5.31
N GLY A 48 9.34 4.79 -6.31
CA GLY A 48 10.57 4.02 -6.54
C GLY A 48 10.29 2.55 -6.86
N ILE A 49 11.30 1.71 -6.62
CA ILE A 49 11.23 0.25 -6.77
C ILE A 49 10.99 -0.35 -5.38
N ILE A 50 10.03 -1.26 -5.25
CA ILE A 50 9.83 -2.02 -4.02
C ILE A 50 10.58 -3.35 -4.14
N LEU A 51 11.36 -3.69 -3.11
CA LEU A 51 12.08 -4.96 -2.99
C LEU A 51 11.59 -5.70 -1.74
N LEU A 52 11.40 -7.02 -1.85
CA LEU A 52 11.08 -7.89 -0.72
C LEU A 52 12.41 -8.32 -0.06
N PHE A 53 12.52 -8.17 1.27
CA PHE A 53 13.67 -8.61 2.06
C PHE A 53 13.22 -9.48 3.24
#